data_AF-A0A944XBU1-F1
#
_entry.id   AF-A0A944XBU1-F1
#
_cell.length_a   1.000
_cell.length_b   1.000
_cell.length_c   1.000
_cell.angle_alpha   90.00
_cell.angle_beta   90.00
_cell.angle_gamma   90.00
#
_symmetry.space_group_name_H-M   'P 1'
#
loop_
_entity.id
_entity.type
_entity.pdbx_description
1 polymer ?
#
loop_
_entity_poly.entity_id
_entity_poly.type
_entity_poly.pdbx_seq_one_letter_code
_entity_poly.pdbx_strand_id
1 'polypeptide(L)'
;MIPQYLVRAGVLVALVALPVVTPAAADESLDRLVELGAEEARVQQLLDRWQETYGSGAEDLIETLARAMEAAAPADLVIDKAAEGVAKRIPIPRLLPALRLWSEQIALAAQLAVELSGELDTEGMTHRDMVLRLQILQRARGEDAWLRRLRDEALRMDASVADLL
;
A
#
# COMPACT_ATOMS: atom_id res chain seq x y z
N MET A 1 -29.75 -50.83 -36.11
CA MET A 1 -28.29 -51.06 -36.22
C MET A 1 -27.63 -49.74 -36.58
N ILE A 2 -26.94 -49.11 -35.64
CA ILE A 2 -26.07 -47.97 -35.88
C ILE A 2 -24.78 -48.25 -35.09
N PRO A 3 -23.59 -48.34 -35.71
CA PRO A 3 -22.35 -48.46 -34.97
C PRO A 3 -21.73 -47.07 -34.68
N GLN A 4 -21.54 -46.85 -33.39
CA GLN A 4 -20.46 -46.18 -32.63
C GLN A 4 -19.36 -45.42 -33.38
N TYR A 5 -19.04 -44.20 -32.91
CA TYR A 5 -17.69 -43.73 -32.45
C TYR A 5 -17.92 -42.45 -31.59
N LEU A 6 -17.69 -42.50 -30.25
CA LEU A 6 -16.61 -41.79 -29.52
C LEU A 6 -16.51 -40.27 -29.91
N VAL A 7 -16.68 -39.25 -29.05
CA VAL A 7 -16.06 -39.02 -27.73
C VAL A 7 -16.48 -37.63 -27.17
N ARG A 8 -16.66 -37.59 -25.84
CA ARG A 8 -16.48 -36.47 -24.87
C ARG A 8 -17.38 -35.21 -24.89
N ALA A 9 -18.18 -35.16 -23.80
CA ALA A 9 -18.22 -34.08 -22.81
C ALA A 9 -18.20 -32.64 -23.36
N GLY A 10 -19.40 -32.10 -23.57
CA GLY A 10 -19.62 -30.67 -23.69
C GLY A 10 -19.29 -29.98 -22.37
N VAL A 11 -18.07 -29.46 -22.27
CA VAL A 11 -17.71 -28.39 -21.33
C VAL A 11 -17.83 -27.10 -22.12
N LEU A 12 -18.91 -26.36 -21.86
CA LEU A 12 -19.05 -24.96 -22.25
C LEU A 12 -17.96 -24.16 -21.50
N VAL A 13 -16.84 -23.89 -22.17
CA VAL A 13 -15.86 -22.92 -21.70
C VAL A 13 -16.39 -21.54 -22.03
N ALA A 14 -16.94 -20.85 -21.04
CA ALA A 14 -17.16 -19.43 -21.10
C ALA A 14 -15.79 -18.74 -21.18
N LEU A 15 -15.47 -18.20 -22.36
CA LEU A 15 -14.34 -17.28 -22.54
C LEU A 15 -14.63 -16.02 -21.71
N VAL A 16 -14.07 -15.95 -20.51
CA VAL A 16 -13.97 -14.70 -19.76
C VAL A 16 -12.96 -13.84 -20.50
N ALA A 17 -13.43 -12.75 -21.10
CA ALA A 17 -12.57 -11.71 -21.65
C ALA A 17 -11.79 -11.08 -20.48
N LEU A 18 -10.53 -11.49 -20.31
CA LEU A 18 -9.59 -10.76 -19.47
C LEU A 18 -9.29 -9.42 -20.16
N PRO A 19 -9.39 -8.27 -19.47
CA PRO A 19 -8.95 -7.00 -20.04
C PRO A 19 -7.46 -7.09 -20.34
N VAL A 20 -7.10 -6.98 -21.62
CA VAL A 20 -5.71 -6.80 -22.05
C VAL A 20 -5.37 -5.36 -21.72
N VAL A 21 -4.52 -5.16 -20.71
CA VAL A 21 -3.94 -3.85 -20.40
C VAL A 21 -3.10 -3.43 -21.60
N THR A 22 -3.40 -2.28 -22.19
CA THR A 22 -2.61 -1.74 -23.28
C THR A 22 -1.34 -1.10 -22.73
N PRO A 23 -0.20 -1.17 -23.43
CA PRO A 23 1.07 -0.59 -22.96
C PRO A 23 0.95 0.89 -22.57
N ALA A 24 0.18 1.66 -23.33
CA ALA A 24 -0.05 3.09 -23.08
C ALA A 24 -0.76 3.39 -21.75
N ALA A 25 -1.65 2.52 -21.27
CA ALA A 25 -2.34 2.70 -20.00
C ALA A 25 -1.46 2.34 -18.80
N ALA A 26 -0.48 1.43 -18.99
CA ALA A 26 0.53 1.10 -18.00
C ALA A 26 1.55 2.23 -17.85
N ASP A 27 1.94 2.87 -18.95
CA ASP A 27 2.88 4.02 -18.95
C ASP A 27 2.30 5.24 -18.23
N GLU A 28 1.05 5.64 -18.51
CA GLU A 28 0.38 6.76 -17.83
C GLU A 28 0.22 6.51 -16.31
N SER A 29 0.01 5.25 -15.94
CA SER A 29 -0.14 4.82 -14.55
C SER A 29 1.17 4.83 -13.78
N LEU A 30 2.28 4.51 -14.45
CA LEU A 30 3.65 4.60 -13.91
C LEU A 30 4.04 6.06 -13.69
N ASP A 31 3.80 6.92 -14.68
CA ASP A 31 4.09 8.35 -14.62
C ASP A 31 3.43 9.01 -13.40
N ARG A 32 2.15 8.69 -13.15
CA ARG A 32 1.42 9.18 -11.97
C ARG A 32 2.12 8.85 -10.65
N LEU A 33 2.63 7.63 -10.48
CA LEU A 33 3.31 7.25 -9.24
C LEU A 33 4.67 7.95 -9.12
N VAL A 34 5.37 8.14 -10.23
CA VAL A 34 6.65 8.88 -10.25
C VAL A 34 6.45 10.35 -9.90
N GLU A 35 5.40 11.00 -10.43
CA GLU A 35 5.02 12.37 -10.08
C GLU A 35 4.70 12.54 -8.59
N LEU A 36 4.13 11.51 -7.97
CA LEU A 36 3.85 11.45 -6.53
C LEU A 36 5.10 11.16 -5.67
N GLY A 37 6.28 11.04 -6.29
CA GLY A 37 7.57 10.88 -5.62
C GLY A 37 8.05 9.44 -5.50
N ALA A 38 7.46 8.50 -6.24
CA ALA A 38 7.99 7.15 -6.35
C ALA A 38 9.23 7.08 -7.23
N GLU A 39 10.16 6.18 -6.89
CA GLU A 39 11.30 5.87 -7.76
C GLU A 39 10.84 4.92 -8.88
N GLU A 40 10.91 5.39 -10.13
CA GLU A 40 10.46 4.68 -11.34
C GLU A 40 10.93 3.23 -11.39
N ALA A 41 12.24 2.99 -11.17
CA ALA A 41 12.82 1.66 -11.22
C ALA A 41 12.20 0.70 -10.18
N ARG A 42 11.81 1.20 -9.01
CA ARG A 42 11.18 0.40 -7.95
C ARG A 42 9.72 0.11 -8.28
N VAL A 43 9.00 1.09 -8.85
CA VAL A 43 7.62 0.90 -9.30
C VAL A 43 7.57 -0.11 -10.43
N GLN A 44 8.43 0.04 -11.45
CA GLN A 44 8.50 -0.91 -12.56
C GLN A 44 8.77 -2.34 -12.06
N GLN A 45 9.73 -2.51 -11.16
CA GLN A 45 10.03 -3.82 -10.57
C GLN A 45 8.82 -4.40 -9.81
N LEU A 46 8.04 -3.58 -9.13
CA LEU A 46 6.82 -4.02 -8.44
C LEU A 46 5.76 -4.48 -9.45
N LEU A 47 5.54 -3.72 -10.52
CA LEU A 47 4.56 -4.03 -11.57
C LEU A 47 4.93 -5.32 -12.32
N ASP A 48 6.21 -5.49 -12.66
CA ASP A 48 6.71 -6.71 -13.31
C ASP A 48 6.44 -7.95 -12.42
N ARG A 49 6.76 -7.85 -11.12
CA ARG A 49 6.50 -8.94 -10.16
C ARG A 49 5.02 -9.20 -9.94
N TRP A 50 4.19 -8.16 -9.95
CA TRP A 50 2.74 -8.30 -9.86
C TRP A 50 2.19 -9.12 -11.03
N GLN A 51 2.58 -8.75 -12.25
CA GLN A 51 2.19 -9.46 -13.48
C GLN A 51 2.69 -10.91 -13.46
N GLU A 52 3.93 -11.15 -13.04
CA GLU A 52 4.49 -12.51 -12.91
C GLU A 52 3.71 -13.36 -11.89
N THR A 53 3.32 -12.76 -10.76
CA THR A 53 2.71 -13.49 -9.64
C THR A 53 1.22 -13.78 -9.87
N TYR A 54 0.48 -12.83 -10.42
CA TYR A 54 -0.99 -12.91 -10.50
C TYR A 54 -1.53 -13.02 -11.93
N GLY A 55 -0.72 -12.73 -12.94
CA GLY A 55 -1.14 -12.78 -14.35
C GLY A 55 -2.24 -11.77 -14.69
N SER A 56 -2.43 -10.74 -13.86
CA SER A 56 -3.49 -9.74 -13.98
C SER A 56 -2.89 -8.33 -14.10
N GLY A 57 -3.67 -7.44 -14.70
CA GLY A 57 -3.40 -6.00 -14.68
C GLY A 57 -3.22 -5.46 -13.24
N ALA A 58 -2.48 -4.36 -13.14
CA ALA A 58 -2.07 -3.75 -11.88
C ALA A 58 -2.85 -2.45 -11.57
N GLU A 59 -3.92 -2.15 -12.29
CA GLU A 59 -4.67 -0.89 -12.17
C GLU A 59 -5.14 -0.63 -10.74
N ASP A 60 -5.74 -1.64 -10.10
CA ASP A 60 -6.20 -1.52 -8.71
C ASP A 60 -5.05 -1.34 -7.71
N LEU A 61 -3.88 -1.91 -8.01
CA LEU A 61 -2.68 -1.72 -7.19
C LEU A 61 -2.19 -0.28 -7.32
N ILE A 62 -2.05 0.20 -8.56
CA ILE A 62 -1.58 1.56 -8.87
C ILE A 62 -2.50 2.58 -8.22
N GLU A 63 -3.82 2.43 -8.38
CA GLU A 63 -4.79 3.31 -7.74
C GLU A 63 -4.65 3.29 -6.21
N THR A 64 -4.46 2.11 -5.61
CA THR A 64 -4.28 1.96 -4.16
C THR A 64 -2.99 2.67 -3.68
N LEU A 65 -1.90 2.57 -4.44
CA LEU A 65 -0.64 3.24 -4.12
C LEU A 65 -0.74 4.76 -4.29
N ALA A 66 -1.31 5.22 -5.41
CA ALA A 66 -1.49 6.65 -5.68
C ALA A 66 -2.32 7.34 -4.59
N ARG A 67 -3.46 6.76 -4.20
CA ARG A 67 -4.29 7.30 -3.12
C ARG A 67 -3.55 7.39 -1.78
N ALA A 68 -2.68 6.43 -1.50
CA ALA A 68 -1.87 6.45 -0.28
C ALA A 68 -0.88 7.62 -0.28
N MET A 69 -0.19 7.81 -1.41
CA MET A 69 0.80 8.88 -1.58
C MET A 69 0.14 10.26 -1.59
N GLU A 70 -1.04 10.40 -2.22
CA GLU A 70 -1.88 11.60 -2.14
C GLU A 70 -2.31 11.92 -0.70
N ALA A 71 -2.49 10.90 0.15
CA ALA A 71 -2.73 11.05 1.58
C ALA A 71 -1.44 11.32 2.40
N ALA A 72 -0.33 11.62 1.75
CA ALA A 72 0.99 11.86 2.33
C ALA A 72 1.69 10.64 2.96
N ALA A 73 1.30 9.41 2.60
CA ALA A 73 2.10 8.24 2.94
C ALA A 73 3.43 8.27 2.16
N PRO A 74 4.60 8.04 2.81
CA PRO A 74 5.87 7.99 2.10
C PRO A 74 5.88 6.91 1.02
N ALA A 75 6.23 7.32 -0.20
CA ALA A 75 6.23 6.50 -1.41
C ALA A 75 7.03 5.19 -1.23
N ASP A 76 8.22 5.29 -0.64
CA ASP A 76 9.10 4.14 -0.43
C ASP A 76 8.45 3.09 0.49
N LEU A 77 7.77 3.51 1.55
CA LEU A 77 7.14 2.62 2.52
C LEU A 77 5.93 1.90 1.93
N VAL A 78 5.09 2.59 1.16
CA VAL A 78 3.91 1.97 0.54
C VAL A 78 4.31 1.00 -0.58
N ILE A 79 5.34 1.34 -1.36
CA ILE A 79 5.92 0.46 -2.38
C ILE A 79 6.54 -0.78 -1.74
N ASP A 80 7.33 -0.62 -0.67
CA ASP A 80 7.91 -1.75 0.06
C ASP A 80 6.84 -2.68 0.61
N LYS A 81 5.74 -2.12 1.12
CA LYS A 81 4.63 -2.93 1.64
C LYS A 81 3.93 -3.72 0.55
N ALA A 82 3.69 -3.10 -0.60
CA ALA A 82 3.14 -3.79 -1.76
C ALA A 82 4.08 -4.90 -2.25
N ALA A 83 5.37 -4.60 -2.40
CA ALA A 83 6.39 -5.56 -2.80
C ALA A 83 6.48 -6.76 -1.84
N GLU A 84 6.40 -6.53 -0.52
CA GLU A 84 6.34 -7.57 0.48
C GLU A 84 5.12 -8.48 0.31
N GLY A 85 3.95 -7.89 0.06
CA GLY A 85 2.71 -8.63 -0.18
C GLY A 85 2.76 -9.50 -1.44
N VAL A 86 3.33 -8.98 -2.52
CA VAL A 86 3.58 -9.71 -3.77
C VAL A 86 4.58 -10.85 -3.54
N ALA A 87 5.70 -10.59 -2.88
CA ALA A 87 6.70 -11.61 -2.57
C ALA A 87 6.14 -12.76 -1.71
N LYS A 88 5.21 -12.44 -0.81
CA LYS A 88 4.48 -13.42 0.01
C LYS A 88 3.32 -14.10 -0.72
N ARG A 89 3.05 -13.73 -1.98
CA ARG A 89 1.97 -14.26 -2.82
C ARG A 89 0.60 -14.15 -2.14
N ILE A 90 0.36 -13.04 -1.44
CA ILE A 90 -0.92 -12.80 -0.78
C ILE A 90 -2.00 -12.65 -1.86
N PRO A 91 -3.11 -13.42 -1.83
CA PRO A 91 -4.14 -13.31 -2.84
C PRO A 91 -4.67 -11.87 -2.99
N ILE A 92 -4.85 -11.39 -4.22
CA ILE A 92 -5.31 -10.01 -4.53
C ILE A 92 -6.50 -9.57 -3.66
N PRO A 93 -7.56 -10.39 -3.47
CA PRO A 93 -8.72 -9.98 -2.64
C PRO A 93 -8.40 -9.74 -1.16
N ARG A 94 -7.24 -10.21 -0.68
CA ARG A 94 -6.72 -9.96 0.67
C ARG A 94 -5.64 -8.88 0.68
N LEU A 95 -4.81 -8.83 -0.37
CA LEU A 95 -3.70 -7.90 -0.47
C LEU A 95 -4.17 -6.46 -0.61
N LEU A 96 -5.07 -6.17 -1.56
CA LEU A 96 -5.50 -4.79 -1.82
C LEU A 96 -6.21 -4.14 -0.62
N PRO A 97 -7.17 -4.79 0.07
CA PRO A 97 -7.76 -4.20 1.28
C PRO A 97 -6.74 -4.01 2.40
N ALA A 98 -5.79 -4.94 2.57
CA ALA A 98 -4.73 -4.79 3.54
C ALA A 98 -3.83 -3.60 3.20
N LEU A 99 -3.42 -3.44 1.94
CA LEU A 99 -2.59 -2.31 1.53
C LEU A 99 -3.29 -0.97 1.79
N ARG A 100 -4.59 -0.85 1.51
CA ARG A 100 -5.36 0.37 1.81
C ARG A 100 -5.29 0.74 3.29
N LEU A 101 -5.65 -0.20 4.17
CA LEU A 101 -5.63 0.02 5.62
C LEU A 101 -4.23 0.38 6.13
N TRP A 102 -3.20 -0.31 5.64
CA TRP A 102 -1.83 -0.06 6.06
C TRP A 102 -1.31 1.29 5.56
N SER A 103 -1.65 1.66 4.33
CA SER A 103 -1.33 2.96 3.75
C SER A 103 -1.96 4.11 4.52
N GLU A 104 -3.21 3.98 4.95
CA GLU A 104 -3.88 4.96 5.82
C GLU A 104 -3.13 5.12 7.16
N GLN A 105 -2.72 4.01 7.78
CA GLN A 105 -1.92 4.06 9.00
C GLN A 105 -0.56 4.72 8.78
N ILE A 106 0.10 4.44 7.66
CA ILE A 106 1.38 5.07 7.29
C ILE A 106 1.20 6.57 7.08
N ALA A 107 0.15 7.00 6.38
CA ALA A 107 -0.17 8.41 6.18
C ALA A 107 -0.38 9.15 7.51
N LEU A 108 -1.19 8.59 8.41
CA LEU A 108 -1.41 9.16 9.74
C LEU A 108 -0.11 9.24 10.54
N ALA A 109 0.71 8.18 10.52
CA ALA A 109 2.01 8.18 11.16
C ALA A 109 2.97 9.22 10.57
N ALA A 110 2.89 9.48 9.26
CA ALA A 110 3.70 10.49 8.59
C ALA A 110 3.28 11.92 8.96
N GLN A 111 1.97 12.18 9.05
CA GLN A 111 1.45 13.47 9.52
C GLN A 111 1.89 13.76 10.97
N LEU A 112 1.70 12.79 11.87
CA LEU A 112 2.17 12.89 13.25
C LEU A 112 3.69 13.07 13.33
N ALA A 113 4.46 12.39 12.47
CA ALA A 113 5.91 12.57 12.40
C ALA A 113 6.28 14.02 12.04
N VAL A 114 5.59 14.66 11.10
CA VAL A 114 5.84 16.06 10.76
C VAL A 114 5.57 16.97 11.94
N GLU A 115 4.42 16.82 12.61
CA GLU A 115 4.04 17.63 13.78
C GLU A 115 5.08 17.50 14.91
N LEU A 116 5.43 16.25 15.25
CA LEU A 116 6.39 15.97 16.32
C LEU A 116 7.83 16.40 15.98
N SER A 117 8.21 16.47 14.69
CA SER A 117 9.55 16.93 14.29
C SER A 117 9.82 18.39 14.66
N GLY A 118 8.77 19.21 14.82
CA GLY A 118 8.89 20.59 15.25
C GLY A 118 9.00 20.76 16.77
N GLU A 119 8.58 19.74 17.53
CA GLU A 119 8.36 19.84 18.97
C GLU A 119 9.31 18.98 19.81
N LEU A 120 9.82 17.89 19.24
CA LEU A 120 10.66 16.91 19.94
C LEU A 120 12.09 16.92 19.41
N ASP A 121 13.06 16.86 20.32
CA ASP A 121 14.45 16.55 19.97
C ASP A 121 14.52 15.07 19.53
N THR A 122 14.65 14.86 18.23
CA THR A 122 14.60 13.53 17.62
C THR A 122 15.94 12.79 17.64
N GLU A 123 16.99 13.32 18.30
CA GLU A 123 18.33 12.70 18.43
C GLU A 123 18.84 12.06 17.12
N GLY A 124 18.72 12.77 15.99
CA GLY A 124 19.20 12.28 14.69
C GLY A 124 18.37 11.16 14.06
N MET A 125 17.17 10.89 14.56
CA MET A 125 16.22 9.97 13.95
C MET A 125 15.73 10.50 12.61
N THR A 126 15.79 9.67 11.57
CA THR A 126 15.27 10.05 10.25
C THR A 126 13.74 10.15 10.29
N HIS A 127 13.16 11.01 9.45
CA HIS A 127 11.70 11.13 9.33
C HIS A 127 11.05 9.76 9.06
N ARG A 128 11.66 8.95 8.17
CA ARG A 128 11.24 7.59 7.86
C ARG A 128 11.20 6.67 9.08
N ASP A 129 12.25 6.69 9.91
CA ASP A 129 12.31 5.87 11.13
C ASP A 129 11.22 6.29 12.12
N MET A 130 10.91 7.59 12.19
CA MET A 130 9.82 8.10 13.02
C MET A 130 8.47 7.61 12.51
N VAL A 131 8.18 7.69 11.21
CA VAL A 131 6.95 7.15 10.61
C VAL A 131 6.79 5.66 10.93
N LEU A 132 7.85 4.86 10.74
CA LEU A 132 7.82 3.42 11.02
C LEU A 132 7.56 3.13 12.50
N ARG A 133 8.21 3.87 13.41
CA ARG A 133 8.00 3.69 14.85
C ARG A 133 6.59 4.09 15.26
N LEU A 134 6.08 5.23 14.78
CA LEU A 134 4.72 5.68 15.03
C LEU A 134 3.70 4.68 14.48
N GLN A 135 3.91 4.15 13.28
CA GLN A 135 3.06 3.12 12.70
C GLN A 135 3.07 1.82 13.54
N ILE A 136 4.25 1.35 13.98
CA ILE A 136 4.35 0.18 14.89
C ILE A 136 3.59 0.45 16.18
N LEU A 137 3.72 1.66 16.72
CA LEU A 137 3.09 2.04 17.97
C LEU A 137 1.56 2.17 17.81
N GLN A 138 1.04 2.77 16.74
CA GLN A 138 -0.39 2.78 16.41
C GLN A 138 -0.96 1.35 16.34
N ARG A 139 -0.20 0.42 15.74
CA ARG A 139 -0.60 -0.99 15.63
C ARG A 139 -0.47 -1.78 16.93
N ALA A 140 0.50 -1.43 17.77
CA ALA A 140 0.72 -2.04 19.09
C ALA A 140 -0.24 -1.49 20.16
N ARG A 141 -0.91 -0.36 19.91
CA ARG A 141 -1.75 0.34 20.88
C ARG A 141 -3.24 0.25 20.65
N GLY A 142 -3.78 -0.83 21.18
CA GLY A 142 -4.85 -0.63 22.16
C GLY A 142 -4.40 0.15 23.42
N GLU A 143 -3.20 -0.08 24.01
CA GLU A 143 -3.01 0.29 25.44
C GLU A 143 -1.61 0.66 26.01
N ASP A 144 -0.53 0.84 25.25
CA ASP A 144 0.79 1.05 25.89
C ASP A 144 0.87 2.41 26.67
N ALA A 145 1.84 2.64 27.55
CA ALA A 145 1.95 3.79 28.47
C ALA A 145 2.85 4.92 27.96
N TRP A 146 3.80 4.63 27.07
CA TRP A 146 4.70 5.62 26.43
C TRP A 146 4.01 6.65 25.48
N LEU A 147 3.35 6.30 24.37
CA LEU A 147 2.43 7.18 23.60
C LEU A 147 1.29 7.79 24.43
N ARG A 148 0.86 7.22 25.56
CA ARG A 148 -0.11 7.88 26.45
C ARG A 148 0.58 9.09 27.04
N ARG A 149 1.80 8.91 27.55
CA ARG A 149 2.65 10.03 27.94
C ARG A 149 3.00 10.96 26.78
N LEU A 150 3.34 10.47 25.59
CA LEU A 150 3.66 11.30 24.43
C LEU A 150 2.44 12.12 23.97
N ARG A 151 1.26 11.49 23.92
CA ARG A 151 -0.02 12.15 23.64
C ARG A 151 -0.38 13.13 24.74
N ASP A 152 -0.27 12.74 26.02
CA ASP A 152 -0.59 13.62 27.14
C ASP A 152 0.41 14.79 27.25
N GLU A 153 1.62 14.64 26.70
CA GLU A 153 2.60 15.72 26.55
C GLU A 153 2.25 16.61 25.34
N ALA A 154 1.95 16.02 24.18
CA ALA A 154 1.52 16.74 22.99
C ALA A 154 0.22 17.53 23.24
N LEU A 155 -0.78 16.94 23.91
CA LEU A 155 -2.02 17.59 24.35
C LEU A 155 -1.80 18.71 25.37
N ARG A 156 -0.70 18.66 26.14
CA ARG A 156 -0.31 19.76 27.03
C ARG A 156 0.36 20.90 26.29
N MET A 157 0.96 20.62 25.12
CA MET A 157 1.67 21.59 24.30
C MET A 157 0.74 22.26 23.28
N ASP A 158 -0.15 21.49 22.63
CA ASP A 158 -1.21 21.98 21.76
C ASP A 158 -2.43 21.03 21.78
N ALA A 159 -3.61 21.59 22.09
CA ALA A 159 -4.86 20.82 22.20
C ALA A 159 -5.39 20.35 20.84
N SER A 160 -4.91 20.92 19.72
CA SER A 160 -5.34 20.57 18.37
C SER A 160 -4.93 19.15 17.94
N VAL A 161 -3.94 18.55 18.61
CA VAL A 161 -3.46 17.18 18.37
C VAL A 161 -4.48 16.12 18.81
N ALA A 162 -5.46 16.48 19.65
CA ALA A 162 -6.50 15.57 20.14
C ALA A 162 -7.40 15.00 19.04
N ASP A 163 -7.61 15.76 17.96
CA ASP A 163 -8.58 15.43 16.92
C ASP A 163 -8.00 14.49 15.84
N LEU A 164 -6.71 14.17 15.92
CA LEU A 164 -5.95 13.39 14.92
C LEU A 164 -5.67 11.93 15.35
N LEU A 165 -6.12 11.51 16.53
CA LEU A 165 -5.87 10.18 17.14
C LEU A 165 -7.17 9.43 17.44
#